data_AF-A0A1Y3AYS0-F1
#
_entry.id   AF-A0A1Y3AYS0-F1
#
_cell.length_a   1.000
_cell.length_b   1.000
_cell.length_c   1.000
_cell.angle_alpha   90.00
_cell.angle_beta   90.00
_cell.angle_gamma   90.00
#
_symmetry.space_group_name_H-M   'P 1'
#
loop_
_entity.id
_entity.type
_entity.pdbx_description
1 polymer ?
#
loop_
_entity_poly.entity_id
_entity_poly.type
_entity_poly.pdbx_seq_one_letter_code
_entity_poly.pdbx_strand_id
1 'polypeptide(L)'
;MYDPIFNEHFVDGNGMDEKWWNTDRIAVPIFIANQLVDRRRASCCSPWIGCHVRYHGRQAHYWRRFNKSSCYYEQFDWTLMKLMDRLWPANLGMMYVHEPDMIGHKYGPYGRQTIQQIRRLDRFVGHVYNRLQQLNLTMKINVIILSDHGLADIRPYRSTIMDSILNKT
;
A
#
# COMPACT_ATOMS: atom_id res chain seq x y z
N MET A 1 8.06 16.01 3.10
CA MET A 1 8.74 16.20 4.42
C MET A 1 10.06 16.91 4.16
N TYR A 2 10.63 17.66 5.10
CA TYR A 2 12.00 18.18 5.00
C TYR A 2 12.87 17.51 6.06
N ASP A 3 14.07 17.08 5.69
CA ASP A 3 15.06 16.58 6.62
C ASP A 3 16.25 17.55 6.70
N PRO A 4 16.55 18.13 7.88
CA PRO A 4 17.61 19.11 8.04
C PRO A 4 19.02 18.52 8.00
N ILE A 5 19.19 17.22 8.24
CA ILE A 5 20.48 16.52 8.14
C ILE A 5 20.84 16.34 6.68
N PHE A 6 19.87 15.91 5.86
CA PHE A 6 20.05 15.79 4.42
C PHE A 6 19.97 17.14 3.70
N ASN A 7 19.36 18.15 4.34
CA ASN A 7 19.01 19.42 3.72
C ASN A 7 18.19 19.22 2.43
N GLU A 8 17.23 18.30 2.47
CA GLU A 8 16.44 17.90 1.31
C GLU A 8 14.97 17.74 1.66
N HIS A 9 14.12 17.78 0.63
CA HIS A 9 12.69 17.49 0.75
C HIS A 9 12.38 16.08 0.24
N PHE A 10 11.68 15.30 1.05
CA PHE A 10 10.92 14.14 0.57
C PHE A 10 9.69 14.62 -0.20
N VAL A 11 9.58 14.17 -1.43
CA VAL A 11 8.45 14.33 -2.35
C VAL A 11 8.18 12.99 -3.04
N ASP A 12 6.99 12.76 -3.57
CA ASP A 12 6.65 11.47 -4.20
C ASP A 12 7.67 11.04 -5.29
N GLY A 13 8.29 12.01 -5.98
CA GLY A 13 9.29 11.75 -7.01
C GLY A 13 10.63 11.16 -6.52
N ASN A 14 11.02 11.39 -5.26
CA ASN A 14 12.26 10.85 -4.69
C ASN A 14 12.02 9.73 -3.66
N GLY A 15 10.81 9.19 -3.60
CA GLY A 15 10.43 8.13 -2.67
C GLY A 15 11.19 6.81 -2.82
N MET A 16 12.01 6.64 -3.86
CA MET A 16 12.87 5.45 -4.02
C MET A 16 14.23 5.56 -3.30
N ASP A 17 14.63 6.76 -2.88
CA ASP A 17 15.91 6.97 -2.22
C ASP A 17 15.88 6.37 -0.81
N GLU A 18 16.76 5.39 -0.56
CA GLU A 18 16.80 4.60 0.66
C GLU A 18 17.03 5.45 1.91
N LYS A 19 17.63 6.65 1.79
CA LYS A 19 17.86 7.54 2.95
C LYS A 19 16.59 7.95 3.67
N TRP A 20 15.46 7.99 2.96
CA TRP A 20 14.15 8.33 3.53
C TRP A 20 13.50 7.18 4.31
N TRP A 21 14.08 5.97 4.20
CA TRP A 21 13.52 4.73 4.74
C TRP A 21 14.47 4.07 5.74
N ASN A 22 15.77 4.32 5.57
CA ASN A 22 16.82 3.98 6.52
C ASN A 22 16.89 5.09 7.57
N THR A 23 16.39 4.82 8.77
CA THR A 23 16.61 5.70 9.92
C THR A 23 17.83 5.25 10.71
N ASP A 24 18.36 6.11 11.59
CA ASP A 24 19.42 5.72 12.54
C ASP A 24 18.99 4.58 13.48
N ARG A 25 17.67 4.37 13.62
CA ARG A 25 17.09 3.18 14.23
C ARG A 25 16.77 2.14 13.15
N ILE A 26 16.86 0.87 13.51
CA ILE A 26 16.52 -0.23 12.60
C ILE A 26 15.00 -0.20 12.33
N ALA A 27 14.61 0.39 11.20
CA ALA A 27 13.27 0.25 10.64
C ALA A 27 13.22 -1.05 9.85
N VAL A 28 12.50 -2.04 10.35
CA VAL A 28 12.34 -3.34 9.67
C VAL A 28 10.86 -3.53 9.33
N PRO A 29 10.45 -3.24 8.08
CA PRO A 29 9.12 -3.55 7.61
C PRO A 29 8.80 -5.04 7.76
N ILE A 30 7.53 -5.36 7.99
CA ILE A 30 7.09 -6.75 8.24
C ILE A 30 7.47 -7.72 7.10
N PHE A 31 7.48 -7.25 5.86
CA PHE A 31 7.90 -8.07 4.70
C PHE A 31 9.40 -8.40 4.70
N ILE A 32 10.25 -7.56 5.32
CA ILE A 32 11.66 -7.90 5.55
C ILE A 32 11.77 -8.76 6.81
N ALA A 33 11.07 -8.40 7.90
CA ALA A 33 11.06 -9.16 9.15
C ALA A 33 10.74 -10.64 8.90
N ASN A 34 9.72 -10.91 8.09
CA ASN A 34 9.30 -12.25 7.68
C ASN A 34 10.45 -13.07 7.07
N GLN A 35 11.27 -12.45 6.23
CA GLN A 35 12.38 -13.11 5.52
C GLN A 35 13.63 -13.27 6.39
N LEU A 36 13.77 -12.47 7.45
CA LEU A 36 14.88 -12.58 8.39
C LEU A 36 14.74 -13.78 9.34
N VAL A 37 13.52 -14.27 9.56
CA VAL A 37 13.26 -15.38 10.48
C VAL A 37 13.83 -16.71 9.99
N ASP A 38 13.66 -17.04 8.71
CA ASP A 38 14.16 -18.26 8.10
C ASP A 38 14.42 -18.02 6.62
N ARG A 39 15.55 -18.51 6.09
CA ARG A 39 15.99 -18.34 4.70
C ARG A 39 15.00 -18.89 3.67
N ARG A 40 14.07 -19.75 4.07
CA ARG A 40 13.00 -20.31 3.23
C ARG A 40 11.76 -19.43 3.18
N ARG A 41 11.67 -18.37 3.98
CA ARG A 41 10.54 -17.44 3.97
C ARG A 41 10.77 -16.35 2.94
N ALA A 42 9.74 -16.08 2.15
CA ALA A 42 9.74 -15.03 1.14
C ALA A 42 8.48 -14.19 1.26
N SER A 43 8.62 -12.89 0.98
CA SER A 43 7.49 -11.97 0.90
C SER A 43 7.27 -11.50 -0.53
N CYS A 44 6.00 -11.31 -0.90
CA CYS A 44 5.61 -10.68 -2.17
C CYS A 44 4.81 -9.40 -1.92
N CYS A 45 5.09 -8.34 -2.69
CA CYS A 45 4.33 -7.07 -2.61
C CYS A 45 3.76 -6.67 -3.99
N SER A 46 2.44 -6.43 -4.07
CA SER A 46 1.72 -6.20 -5.33
C SER A 46 0.65 -5.10 -5.26
N PRO A 47 1.05 -3.83 -5.35
CA PRO A 47 2.23 -3.21 -4.74
C PRO A 47 2.00 -3.00 -3.23
N TRP A 48 3.00 -2.52 -2.50
CA TRP A 48 2.84 -1.95 -1.16
C TRP A 48 3.90 -0.87 -0.97
N ILE A 49 3.55 0.21 -0.28
CA ILE A 49 4.44 1.37 -0.07
C ILE A 49 5.69 0.92 0.69
N GLY A 50 6.87 1.34 0.22
CA GLY A 50 8.16 0.91 0.78
C GLY A 50 8.72 -0.40 0.22
N CYS A 51 7.91 -1.34 -0.29
CA CYS A 51 8.45 -2.60 -0.84
C CYS A 51 9.36 -2.41 -2.08
N HIS A 52 9.26 -1.26 -2.74
CA HIS A 52 10.08 -0.92 -3.90
C HIS A 52 11.45 -0.33 -3.52
N VAL A 53 11.72 -0.16 -2.23
CA VAL A 53 12.95 0.42 -1.67
C VAL A 53 13.73 -0.65 -0.92
N ARG A 54 15.06 -0.50 -0.84
CA ARG A 54 15.89 -1.33 0.03
C ARG A 54 16.09 -0.64 1.38
N TYR A 55 15.94 -1.41 2.45
CA TYR A 55 16.22 -1.01 3.81
C TYR A 55 17.54 -1.67 4.21
N HIS A 56 18.60 -0.89 4.31
CA HIS A 56 19.97 -1.37 4.52
C HIS A 56 20.34 -2.57 3.62
N GLY A 57 20.08 -2.43 2.32
CA GLY A 57 20.37 -3.47 1.32
C GLY A 57 19.38 -4.65 1.29
N ARG A 58 18.32 -4.65 2.11
CA ARG A 58 17.28 -5.70 2.14
C ARG A 58 15.96 -5.21 1.56
N GLN A 59 15.23 -6.08 0.88
CA GLN A 59 13.96 -5.76 0.24
C GLN A 59 13.05 -7.01 0.25
N ALA A 60 11.75 -6.82 -0.02
CA ALA A 60 10.87 -7.95 -0.33
C ALA A 60 11.43 -8.78 -1.50
N HIS A 61 11.33 -10.10 -1.42
CA HIS A 61 11.88 -11.01 -2.42
C HIS A 61 11.17 -10.85 -3.77
N TYR A 62 9.84 -10.75 -3.76
CA TYR A 62 9.06 -10.38 -4.94
C TYR A 62 8.40 -9.02 -4.70
N TRP A 63 8.46 -8.14 -5.68
CA TRP A 63 7.75 -6.86 -5.59
C TRP A 63 7.42 -6.31 -6.98
N ARG A 64 6.37 -5.48 -7.04
CA ARG A 64 6.01 -4.70 -8.21
C ARG A 64 5.97 -3.23 -7.85
N ARG A 65 6.40 -2.38 -8.79
CA ARG A 65 6.19 -0.93 -8.68
C ARG A 65 4.70 -0.61 -8.70
N PHE A 66 4.32 0.41 -7.95
CA PHE A 66 2.97 0.95 -8.06
C PHE A 66 2.73 1.46 -9.48
N ASN A 67 1.59 1.08 -10.05
CA ASN A 67 1.10 1.59 -11.30
C ASN A 67 -0.40 1.86 -11.13
N LYS A 68 -0.76 3.14 -11.17
CA LYS A 68 -2.12 3.61 -10.96
C LYS A 68 -3.12 3.04 -11.98
N SER A 69 -2.64 2.69 -13.19
CA SER A 69 -3.44 2.11 -14.26
C SER A 69 -3.58 0.58 -14.15
N SER A 70 -2.88 -0.07 -13.21
CA SER A 70 -2.96 -1.53 -13.08
C SER A 70 -4.28 -1.97 -12.46
N CYS A 71 -4.85 -3.03 -13.05
CA CYS A 71 -6.06 -3.67 -12.53
C CYS A 71 -5.76 -4.38 -11.21
N TYR A 72 -6.53 -4.11 -10.14
CA TYR A 72 -6.32 -4.77 -8.85
C TYR A 72 -6.67 -6.27 -8.87
N TYR A 73 -7.51 -6.73 -9.80
CA TYR A 73 -7.71 -8.18 -10.02
C TYR A 73 -6.41 -8.87 -10.45
N GLU A 74 -5.70 -8.31 -11.43
CA GLU A 74 -4.41 -8.83 -11.89
C GLU A 74 -3.32 -8.76 -10.82
N GLN A 75 -3.37 -7.72 -9.97
CA GLN A 75 -2.45 -7.59 -8.83
C GLN A 75 -2.66 -8.73 -7.82
N PHE A 76 -3.90 -9.12 -7.58
CA PHE A 76 -4.24 -10.24 -6.72
C PHE A 76 -3.85 -11.59 -7.32
N ASP A 77 -4.15 -11.82 -8.60
CA ASP A 77 -3.73 -13.05 -9.30
C ASP A 77 -2.20 -13.21 -9.30
N TRP A 78 -1.45 -12.12 -9.51
CA TRP A 78 0.00 -12.15 -9.38
C TRP A 78 0.46 -12.50 -7.96
N THR A 79 -0.24 -11.99 -6.93
CA THR A 79 0.06 -12.29 -5.53
C THR A 79 -0.15 -13.78 -5.25
N LEU A 80 -1.28 -14.34 -5.68
CA LEU A 80 -1.56 -15.77 -5.57
C LEU A 80 -0.51 -16.62 -6.29
N MET A 81 -0.09 -16.22 -7.49
CA MET A 81 0.96 -16.91 -8.23
C MET A 81 2.27 -16.97 -7.44
N LYS A 82 2.64 -15.90 -6.71
CA LYS A 82 3.84 -15.90 -5.85
C LYS A 82 3.66 -16.70 -4.56
N LEU A 83 2.48 -16.72 -3.98
CA LEU A 83 2.18 -17.54 -2.81
C LEU A 83 2.18 -19.05 -3.14
N MET A 84 1.83 -19.41 -4.37
CA MET A 84 1.75 -20.79 -4.85
C MET A 84 2.94 -21.22 -5.70
N ASP A 85 4.03 -20.44 -5.72
CA ASP A 85 5.23 -20.80 -6.48
C ASP A 85 5.76 -22.16 -6.04
N ARG A 86 6.17 -23.01 -6.99
CA ARG A 86 6.58 -24.39 -6.71
C ARG A 86 7.99 -24.49 -6.14
N LEU A 87 8.86 -23.56 -6.50
CA LEU A 87 10.28 -23.59 -6.15
C LEU A 87 10.55 -22.71 -4.94
N TRP A 88 9.93 -21.52 -4.90
CA TRP A 88 10.19 -20.53 -3.87
C TRP A 88 8.91 -19.77 -3.47
N PRO A 89 7.94 -20.46 -2.82
CA PRO A 89 6.67 -19.84 -2.44
C PRO A 89 6.88 -18.70 -1.44
N ALA A 90 6.25 -17.56 -1.73
CA ALA A 90 6.06 -16.54 -0.72
C ALA A 90 5.08 -17.05 0.35
N ASN A 91 5.30 -16.67 1.61
CA ASN A 91 4.43 -16.99 2.73
C ASN A 91 3.85 -15.74 3.43
N LEU A 92 4.12 -14.56 2.87
CA LEU A 92 3.49 -13.30 3.24
C LEU A 92 3.27 -12.47 1.97
N GLY A 93 2.03 -12.10 1.70
CA GLY A 93 1.64 -11.22 0.60
C GLY A 93 1.16 -9.87 1.11
N MET A 94 1.66 -8.79 0.52
CA MET A 94 1.22 -7.42 0.77
C MET A 94 0.62 -6.85 -0.53
N MET A 95 -0.55 -6.24 -0.47
CA MET A 95 -1.23 -5.69 -1.63
C MET A 95 -1.94 -4.38 -1.27
N TYR A 96 -1.89 -3.41 -2.18
CA TYR A 96 -2.47 -2.09 -2.01
C TYR A 96 -3.38 -1.75 -3.19
N VAL A 97 -4.55 -1.20 -2.91
CA VAL A 97 -5.50 -0.67 -3.88
C VAL A 97 -5.73 0.80 -3.56
N HIS A 98 -5.52 1.68 -4.54
CA HIS A 98 -5.60 3.14 -4.36
C HIS A 98 -7.04 3.69 -4.28
N GLU A 99 -8.04 2.82 -4.40
CA GLU A 99 -9.44 3.16 -4.29
C GLU A 99 -9.96 2.60 -2.95
N PRO A 100 -10.89 3.29 -2.28
CA PRO A 100 -11.72 4.39 -2.78
C PRO A 100 -11.14 5.79 -2.50
N ASP A 101 -9.89 5.88 -2.08
CA ASP A 101 -9.26 7.15 -1.69
C ASP A 101 -9.29 8.17 -2.84
N MET A 102 -8.78 7.80 -4.02
CA MET A 102 -8.73 8.71 -5.17
C MET A 102 -10.12 9.24 -5.56
N ILE A 103 -11.12 8.37 -5.70
CA ILE A 103 -12.46 8.82 -6.08
C ILE A 103 -13.10 9.65 -4.96
N GLY A 104 -12.82 9.30 -3.70
CA GLY A 104 -13.35 9.98 -2.53
C GLY A 104 -12.77 11.38 -2.36
N HIS A 105 -11.49 11.60 -2.67
CA HIS A 105 -10.91 12.94 -2.77
C HIS A 105 -11.62 13.82 -3.80
N LYS A 106 -12.08 13.23 -4.91
CA LYS A 106 -12.74 13.98 -5.98
C LYS A 106 -14.21 14.28 -5.72
N TYR A 107 -14.94 13.36 -5.09
CA TYR A 107 -16.40 13.42 -4.97
C TYR A 107 -16.92 13.47 -3.51
N GLY A 108 -16.01 13.49 -2.54
CA GLY A 108 -16.32 13.42 -1.11
C GLY A 108 -16.66 11.99 -0.65
N PRO A 109 -16.65 11.75 0.68
CA PRO A 109 -16.90 10.42 1.25
C PRO A 109 -18.31 9.89 0.95
N TYR A 110 -19.29 10.78 0.75
CA TYR A 110 -20.69 10.42 0.50
C TYR A 110 -21.11 10.58 -0.98
N GLY A 111 -20.18 10.91 -1.86
CA GLY A 111 -20.46 11.08 -3.29
C GLY A 111 -20.98 9.80 -3.94
N ARG A 112 -21.90 9.93 -4.90
CA ARG A 112 -22.45 8.77 -5.64
C ARG A 112 -21.35 7.92 -6.28
N GLN A 113 -20.31 8.57 -6.80
CA GLN A 113 -19.14 7.94 -7.42
C GLN A 113 -18.32 7.15 -6.39
N THR A 114 -18.10 7.73 -5.20
CA THR A 114 -17.41 7.07 -4.09
C THR A 114 -18.16 5.82 -3.64
N ILE A 115 -19.48 5.92 -3.44
CA ILE A 115 -20.34 4.78 -3.10
C ILE A 115 -20.29 3.70 -4.19
N GLN A 116 -20.31 4.10 -5.47
CA GLN A 116 -20.21 3.15 -6.58
C GLN A 116 -18.85 2.44 -6.58
N GLN A 117 -17.77 3.13 -6.24
CA GLN A 117 -16.44 2.55 -6.15
C GLN A 117 -16.31 1.59 -4.97
N ILE A 118 -16.89 1.91 -3.81
CA ILE A 118 -16.96 0.99 -2.67
C ILE A 118 -17.66 -0.31 -3.08
N ARG A 119 -18.78 -0.24 -3.82
CA ARG A 119 -19.45 -1.44 -4.34
C ARG A 119 -18.58 -2.24 -5.32
N ARG A 120 -17.68 -1.61 -6.06
CA ARG A 120 -16.71 -2.31 -6.94
C ARG A 120 -15.66 -3.04 -6.10
N LEU A 121 -15.16 -2.41 -5.04
CA LEU A 121 -14.20 -3.02 -4.11
C LEU A 121 -14.81 -4.18 -3.33
N ASP A 122 -16.07 -4.07 -2.91
CA ASP A 122 -16.80 -5.19 -2.30
C ASP A 122 -16.86 -6.43 -3.23
N ARG A 123 -17.19 -6.22 -4.51
CA ARG A 123 -17.12 -7.31 -5.51
C ARG A 123 -15.72 -7.87 -5.70
N PHE A 124 -14.68 -7.05 -5.53
CA PHE A 124 -13.31 -7.51 -5.57
C PHE A 124 -12.96 -8.37 -4.35
N VAL A 125 -13.39 -7.99 -3.15
CA VAL A 125 -13.26 -8.83 -1.95
C VAL A 125 -13.98 -10.17 -2.15
N GLY A 126 -15.18 -10.16 -2.74
CA GLY A 126 -15.88 -11.38 -3.14
C GLY A 126 -15.07 -12.23 -4.14
N HIS A 127 -14.42 -11.60 -5.12
CA HIS A 127 -13.52 -12.29 -6.04
C HIS A 127 -12.31 -12.93 -5.33
N VAL A 128 -11.67 -12.20 -4.39
CA VAL A 128 -10.57 -12.73 -3.56
C VAL A 128 -11.01 -14.01 -2.85
N TYR A 129 -12.16 -13.97 -2.17
CA TYR A 129 -12.71 -15.13 -1.47
C TYR A 129 -12.99 -16.30 -2.43
N ASN A 130 -13.64 -16.04 -3.57
CA ASN A 130 -13.98 -17.07 -4.55
C ASN A 130 -12.73 -17.74 -5.15
N ARG A 131 -11.68 -16.98 -5.46
CA ARG A 131 -10.41 -17.53 -5.95
C ARG A 131 -9.74 -18.40 -4.90
N LEU A 132 -9.73 -17.98 -3.64
CA LEU A 132 -9.20 -18.79 -2.54
C LEU A 132 -9.99 -20.09 -2.35
N GLN A 133 -11.32 -20.06 -2.49
CA GLN A 133 -12.14 -21.28 -2.47
C GLN A 133 -11.81 -22.21 -3.63
N GLN A 134 -11.76 -21.70 -4.86
CA GLN A 134 -11.44 -22.48 -6.07
C GLN A 134 -10.08 -23.19 -5.97
N LEU A 135 -9.14 -22.60 -5.24
CA LEU A 135 -7.78 -23.11 -5.05
C LEU A 135 -7.62 -23.93 -3.75
N ASN A 136 -8.71 -24.16 -2.99
CA ASN A 136 -8.68 -24.84 -1.69
C ASN A 136 -7.71 -24.19 -0.67
N LEU A 137 -7.65 -22.85 -0.67
CA LEU A 137 -6.77 -22.04 0.18
C LEU A 137 -7.47 -21.36 1.35
N THR A 138 -8.81 -21.39 1.43
CA THR A 138 -9.58 -20.68 2.47
C THR A 138 -9.19 -21.05 3.91
N MET A 139 -8.81 -22.30 4.16
CA MET A 139 -8.35 -22.76 5.47
C MET A 139 -6.81 -22.75 5.62
N LYS A 140 -6.09 -22.27 4.61
CA LYS A 140 -4.61 -22.27 4.55
C LYS A 140 -4.01 -20.87 4.55
N ILE A 141 -4.81 -19.85 4.21
CA ILE A 141 -4.38 -18.46 4.11
C ILE A 141 -5.20 -17.61 5.07
N ASN A 142 -4.49 -16.84 5.89
CA ASN A 142 -5.09 -15.77 6.67
C ASN A 142 -5.15 -14.50 5.82
N VAL A 143 -6.34 -13.94 5.64
CA VAL A 143 -6.55 -12.69 4.88
C VAL A 143 -6.89 -11.57 5.85
N ILE A 144 -6.13 -10.47 5.78
CA ILE A 144 -6.40 -9.25 6.52
C ILE A 144 -6.75 -8.15 5.50
N ILE A 145 -7.91 -7.54 5.67
CA ILE A 145 -8.37 -6.40 4.87
C ILE A 145 -8.44 -5.20 5.81
N LEU A 146 -7.75 -4.13 5.45
CA LEU A 146 -7.65 -2.91 6.25
C LEU A 146 -7.55 -1.67 5.36
N SER A 147 -7.66 -0.50 5.98
CA SER A 147 -7.39 0.80 5.36
C SER A 147 -6.27 1.48 6.13
N ASP A 148 -5.48 2.32 5.43
CA ASP A 148 -4.51 3.22 6.04
C ASP A 148 -5.18 4.37 6.79
N HIS A 149 -6.29 4.89 6.26
CA HIS A 149 -7.11 5.92 6.90
C HIS A 149 -8.57 5.91 6.41
N GLY A 150 -9.38 6.83 6.95
CA GLY A 150 -10.73 7.15 6.48
C GLY A 150 -10.77 8.41 5.61
N LEU A 151 -11.97 8.87 5.25
CA LEU A 151 -12.19 10.11 4.50
C LEU A 151 -13.17 11.04 5.23
N ALA A 152 -12.94 12.35 5.15
CA ALA A 152 -13.80 13.39 5.71
C ALA A 152 -14.28 14.37 4.62
N ASP A 153 -15.48 14.92 4.80
CA ASP A 153 -16.03 15.97 3.92
C ASP A 153 -15.35 17.31 4.22
N ILE A 154 -14.84 17.97 3.18
CA ILE A 154 -14.16 19.26 3.28
C ILE A 154 -15.00 20.31 2.55
N ARG A 155 -15.26 21.43 3.23
CA ARG A 155 -16.03 22.55 2.68
C ARG A 155 -15.13 23.78 2.65
N PRO A 156 -15.09 24.57 1.57
CA PRO A 156 -14.19 25.72 1.46
C PRO A 156 -14.28 26.70 2.63
N TYR A 157 -15.48 26.93 3.17
CA TYR A 157 -15.72 27.82 4.31
C TYR A 157 -15.21 27.29 5.66
N ARG A 158 -14.73 26.04 5.73
CA ARG A 158 -14.04 25.46 6.90
C ARG A 158 -12.53 25.53 6.77
N SER A 159 -12.02 26.39 5.88
CA SER A 159 -10.59 26.62 5.70
C SER A 159 -10.14 27.80 6.55
N THR A 160 -8.97 27.69 7.17
CA THR A 160 -8.30 28.80 7.85
C THR A 160 -7.22 29.35 6.94
N ILE A 161 -7.24 30.65 6.67
CA ILE A 161 -6.23 31.32 5.84
C ILE A 161 -5.16 31.89 6.79
N MET A 162 -3.92 31.44 6.70
CA MET A 162 -2.87 31.88 7.62
C MET A 162 -2.61 33.39 7.52
N ASP A 163 -2.70 33.97 6.31
CA ASP A 163 -2.53 35.41 6.06
C ASP A 163 -3.59 36.27 6.76
N SER A 164 -4.73 35.70 7.18
CA SER A 164 -5.73 36.43 7.97
C SER A 164 -5.41 36.45 9.47
N ILE A 165 -4.41 35.70 9.92
CA ILE A 165 -4.03 35.53 11.33
C ILE A 165 -2.64 36.11 11.59
N LEU A 166 -1.71 35.90 10.65
CA LEU A 166 -0.36 36.41 10.76
C LEU A 166 -0.35 37.91 10.46
N ASN A 167 0.31 38.70 11.31
CA ASN A 167 0.57 40.09 11.01
C ASN A 167 1.37 40.16 9.71
N LYS A 168 0.95 41.03 8.79
CA LYS A 168 1.73 41.35 7.61
C LYS A 168 3.04 42.01 8.08
N THR A 169 4.13 41.26 8.00
CA THR A 169 5.50 41.79 8.10
C THR A 169 5.89 42.51 6.83
#